data_AF-W4LSY6-F1
#
_entry.id   AF-W4LSY6-F1
#
_cell.length_a   1.000
_cell.length_b   1.000
_cell.length_c   1.000
_cell.angle_alpha   90.00
_cell.angle_beta   90.00
_cell.angle_gamma   90.00
#
_symmetry.space_group_name_H-M   'P 1'
#
loop_
_entity.id
_entity.type
_entity.pdbx_description
1 polymer ?
#
loop_
_entity_poly.entity_id
_entity_poly.type
_entity_poly.pdbx_seq_one_letter_code
_entity_poly.pdbx_strand_id
1 'polypeptide(L)'
;MASRTQPLSHHSRTGKRTLAAIALSFFLMGLIAASGFKWTGAAIATETQTLVTAVPEASSRPTSFAELARQMSPTVVNIKVTKARPVSSGPWQPRGDHPFGEFFERFFKEMPQRPPHFRQQGSGSGVIISPDGFIVTNHHVIDGADTVAVILADQQEYEAKVVGRDPKTDLAVLKIETK
;
A
#
# COMPACT_ATOMS: atom_id res chain seq x y z
N MET A 1 -99.82 -67.39 33.87
CA MET A 1 -100.46 -66.40 32.98
C MET A 1 -99.41 -65.87 32.01
N ALA A 2 -99.25 -66.54 30.88
CA ALA A 2 -98.49 -66.05 29.73
C ALA A 2 -99.56 -65.72 28.67
N SER A 3 -99.47 -64.63 27.91
CA SER A 3 -98.69 -64.58 26.67
C SER A 3 -99.36 -63.46 25.84
N ARG A 4 -98.59 -62.51 25.28
CA ARG A 4 -98.14 -62.52 23.87
C ARG A 4 -99.27 -61.99 22.96
N THR A 5 -99.15 -61.00 22.09
CA THR A 5 -98.01 -60.34 21.43
C THR A 5 -98.56 -59.13 20.66
N GLN A 6 -97.73 -58.11 20.43
CA GLN A 6 -97.92 -57.11 19.37
C GLN A 6 -97.79 -57.75 17.97
N PRO A 7 -98.44 -57.18 16.94
CA PRO A 7 -97.96 -57.24 15.57
C PRO A 7 -97.34 -55.91 15.11
N LEU A 8 -96.20 -56.06 14.42
CA LEU A 8 -95.68 -55.39 13.22
C LEU A 8 -96.14 -53.97 12.76
N SER A 9 -95.15 -53.30 12.13
CA SER A 9 -95.19 -52.18 11.16
C SER A 9 -94.96 -50.78 11.76
N HIS A 10 -94.28 -49.81 11.16
CA HIS A 10 -93.94 -49.56 9.75
C HIS A 10 -92.68 -48.65 9.63
N HIS A 11 -92.00 -48.79 8.51
CA HIS A 11 -90.82 -48.05 8.05
C HIS A 11 -91.09 -46.54 7.89
N SER A 12 -90.21 -45.65 8.36
CA SER A 12 -90.20 -44.23 7.96
C SER A 12 -88.84 -43.83 7.38
N ARG A 13 -88.80 -43.67 6.05
CA ARG A 13 -87.63 -43.33 5.22
C ARG A 13 -87.11 -41.89 5.44
N THR A 14 -87.57 -41.23 6.49
CA THR A 14 -87.45 -39.79 6.72
C THR A 14 -86.13 -39.41 7.41
N GLY A 15 -85.58 -40.28 8.27
CA GLY A 15 -84.35 -39.99 9.03
C GLY A 15 -83.06 -39.99 8.19
N LYS A 16 -82.99 -40.77 7.11
CA LYS A 16 -81.81 -40.80 6.22
C LYS A 16 -81.70 -39.52 5.37
N ARG A 17 -82.83 -38.92 5.01
CA ARG A 17 -82.88 -37.68 4.23
C ARG A 17 -82.49 -36.46 5.06
N THR A 18 -82.89 -36.40 6.34
CA THR A 18 -82.49 -35.32 7.25
C THR A 18 -81.02 -35.39 7.60
N LEU A 19 -80.48 -36.59 7.86
CA LEU A 19 -79.03 -36.77 8.08
C LEU A 19 -78.20 -36.41 6.83
N ALA A 20 -78.65 -36.79 5.64
CA ALA A 20 -78.00 -36.40 4.39
C ALA A 20 -78.04 -34.89 4.15
N ALA A 21 -79.15 -34.22 4.49
CA ALA A 21 -79.28 -32.77 4.38
C ALA A 21 -78.36 -32.03 5.37
N ILE A 22 -78.20 -32.54 6.59
CA ILE A 22 -77.26 -31.99 7.58
C ILE A 22 -75.81 -32.21 7.15
N ALA A 23 -75.46 -33.39 6.66
CA ALA A 23 -74.12 -33.65 6.15
C ALA A 23 -73.78 -32.75 4.95
N LEU A 24 -74.74 -32.53 4.05
CA LEU A 24 -74.56 -31.64 2.91
C LEU A 24 -74.44 -30.17 3.35
N SER A 25 -75.19 -29.73 4.36
CA SER A 25 -75.07 -28.36 4.87
C SER A 25 -73.71 -28.10 5.53
N PHE A 26 -73.19 -29.06 6.31
CA PHE A 26 -71.84 -28.97 6.86
C PHE A 26 -70.76 -29.00 5.77
N PHE A 27 -70.92 -29.83 4.73
CA PHE A 27 -70.00 -29.88 3.61
C PHE A 27 -69.98 -28.56 2.81
N LEU A 28 -71.14 -27.96 2.55
CA LEU A 28 -71.25 -26.68 1.86
C LEU A 28 -70.68 -25.53 2.71
N MET A 29 -70.93 -25.54 4.02
CA MET A 29 -70.37 -24.56 4.95
C MET A 29 -68.83 -24.65 5.02
N GLY A 30 -68.29 -25.88 5.01
CA GLY A 30 -66.84 -26.12 4.96
C GLY A 30 -66.19 -25.59 3.69
N LEU A 31 -66.85 -25.74 2.52
CA LEU A 31 -66.38 -25.18 1.25
C LEU A 31 -66.38 -23.64 1.23
N ILE A 32 -67.38 -23.00 1.84
CA ILE A 32 -67.44 -21.54 1.97
C ILE A 32 -66.36 -21.02 2.93
N ALA A 33 -66.13 -21.72 4.05
CA ALA A 33 -65.06 -21.36 4.98
C ALA A 33 -63.66 -21.53 4.35
N ALA A 34 -63.46 -22.57 3.55
CA ALA A 34 -62.18 -22.83 2.88
C ALA A 34 -61.87 -21.85 1.74
N SER A 35 -62.87 -21.34 1.02
CA SER A 35 -62.66 -20.42 -0.11
C SER A 35 -62.16 -19.03 0.31
N GLY A 36 -62.38 -18.64 1.57
CA GLY A 36 -61.87 -17.40 2.16
C GLY A 36 -60.54 -17.54 2.90
N PHE A 37 -60.06 -18.77 3.15
CA PHE A 37 -58.90 -19.03 4.01
C PHE A 37 -57.60 -18.96 3.20
N LYS A 38 -57.10 -17.75 2.99
CA LYS A 38 -55.77 -17.48 2.40
C LYS A 38 -54.66 -17.80 3.42
N TRP A 39 -54.37 -19.08 3.64
CA TRP A 39 -53.32 -19.54 4.56
C TRP A 39 -51.90 -19.41 4.00
N THR A 40 -51.76 -19.05 2.73
CA THR A 40 -50.49 -18.60 2.17
C THR A 40 -50.35 -17.10 2.43
N GLY A 41 -49.70 -16.75 3.55
CA GLY A 41 -49.21 -15.39 3.74
C GLY A 41 -48.35 -15.03 2.54
N ALA A 42 -48.74 -14.01 1.78
CA ALA A 42 -47.89 -13.46 0.75
C ALA A 42 -46.61 -12.99 1.45
N ALA A 43 -45.50 -13.71 1.25
CA ALA A 43 -44.19 -13.21 1.61
C ALA A 43 -43.95 -11.99 0.73
N ILE A 44 -44.22 -10.80 1.26
CA ILE A 44 -43.75 -9.56 0.65
C ILE A 44 -42.24 -9.61 0.83
N ALA A 45 -41.55 -10.09 -0.21
CA ALA A 45 -40.15 -9.77 -0.39
C ALA A 45 -40.09 -8.25 -0.50
N THR A 46 -39.82 -7.58 0.62
CA THR A 46 -39.44 -6.18 0.60
C THR A 46 -38.08 -6.18 -0.10
N GLU A 47 -38.07 -5.93 -1.40
CA GLU A 47 -36.87 -5.48 -2.10
C GLU A 47 -36.44 -4.20 -1.38
N THR A 48 -35.56 -4.37 -0.41
CA THR A 48 -34.74 -3.27 0.09
C THR A 48 -33.86 -2.94 -1.10
N GLN A 49 -34.32 -2.01 -1.93
CA GLN A 49 -33.43 -1.29 -2.83
C GLN A 49 -32.42 -0.62 -1.90
N THR A 50 -31.28 -1.27 -1.70
CA THR A 50 -30.07 -0.58 -1.28
C THR A 50 -29.90 0.51 -2.30
N LEU A 51 -30.26 1.74 -1.92
CA LEU A 51 -29.78 2.94 -2.57
C LEU A 51 -28.26 2.85 -2.46
N VAL A 52 -27.64 2.26 -3.47
CA VAL A 52 -26.21 2.40 -3.68
C VAL A 52 -26.08 3.88 -4.04
N THR A 53 -25.85 4.71 -3.02
CA THR A 53 -25.35 6.06 -3.26
C THR A 53 -24.08 5.84 -4.08
N ALA A 54 -24.16 6.10 -5.38
CA ALA A 54 -22.99 6.11 -6.22
C ALA A 54 -22.03 7.11 -5.58
N VAL A 55 -20.97 6.59 -4.95
CA VAL A 55 -19.81 7.41 -4.60
C VAL A 55 -19.40 8.03 -5.93
N PRO A 56 -19.43 9.37 -6.08
CA PRO A 56 -19.04 9.98 -7.34
C PRO A 56 -17.66 9.43 -7.70
N GLU A 57 -17.57 8.81 -8.88
CA GLU A 57 -16.32 8.26 -9.38
C GLU A 57 -15.26 9.36 -9.28
N ALA A 58 -14.21 9.03 -8.52
CA ALA A 58 -13.13 9.91 -8.14
C ALA A 58 -12.65 10.80 -9.30
N SER A 59 -13.09 12.06 -9.31
CA SER A 59 -12.61 13.09 -10.23
C SER A 59 -11.22 13.62 -9.85
N SER A 60 -10.39 12.80 -9.18
CA SER A 60 -9.18 13.28 -8.50
C SER A 60 -7.93 12.45 -8.80
N ARG A 61 -7.87 11.72 -9.91
CA ARG A 61 -6.58 11.18 -10.39
C ARG A 61 -5.91 12.23 -11.28
N PRO A 62 -4.68 12.68 -10.96
CA PRO A 62 -3.92 13.51 -11.87
C PRO A 62 -3.81 12.79 -13.23
N THR A 63 -4.08 13.50 -14.31
CA THR A 63 -3.86 12.99 -15.68
C THR A 63 -2.36 12.72 -15.93
N SER A 64 -1.47 13.33 -15.15
CA SER A 64 -0.03 13.10 -15.18
C SER A 64 0.65 13.55 -13.88
N PHE A 65 1.71 12.85 -13.48
CA PHE A 65 2.64 13.30 -12.42
C PHE A 65 3.74 14.23 -12.96
N ALA A 66 3.81 14.45 -14.27
CA ALA A 66 4.85 15.26 -14.88
C ALA A 66 4.81 16.72 -14.41
N GLU A 67 3.62 17.30 -14.23
CA GLU A 67 3.50 18.68 -13.72
C GLU A 67 4.02 18.78 -12.29
N LEU A 68 3.65 17.82 -11.43
CA LEU A 68 4.16 17.78 -10.06
C LEU A 68 5.67 17.55 -10.04
N ALA A 69 6.19 16.66 -10.89
CA ALA A 69 7.62 16.43 -11.00
C ALA A 69 8.37 17.68 -11.45
N ARG A 70 7.86 18.44 -12.43
CA ARG A 70 8.47 19.72 -12.85
C ARG A 70 8.44 20.78 -11.75
N GLN A 71 7.36 20.82 -10.97
CA GLN A 71 7.23 21.76 -9.86
C GLN A 71 8.17 21.43 -8.70
N MET A 72 8.38 20.13 -8.41
CA MET A 72 9.15 19.66 -7.25
C MET A 72 10.60 19.31 -7.57
N SER A 73 10.98 19.13 -8.84
CA SER A 73 12.35 18.80 -9.22
C SER A 73 13.41 19.79 -8.73
N PRO A 74 13.15 21.12 -8.64
CA PRO A 74 14.15 22.06 -8.10
C PRO A 74 14.47 21.84 -6.61
N THR A 75 13.62 21.11 -5.88
CA THR A 75 13.82 20.80 -4.45
C THR A 75 14.82 19.65 -4.25
N VAL A 76 15.06 18.84 -5.28
CA VAL A 76 16.00 17.71 -5.22
C VAL A 76 17.39 18.18 -5.66
N VAL A 77 18.40 17.82 -4.88
CA VAL A 77 19.80 18.23 -5.12
C VAL A 77 20.71 17.02 -5.27
N ASN A 78 21.82 17.22 -5.98
CA ASN A 78 22.90 16.24 -6.02
C ASN A 78 23.93 16.54 -4.93
N ILE A 79 24.38 15.52 -4.22
CA ILE A 79 25.36 15.62 -3.14
C ILE A 79 26.64 14.95 -3.61
N LYS A 80 27.72 15.72 -3.67
CA LYS A 80 29.04 15.26 -4.05
C LYS A 80 29.91 15.22 -2.81
N VAL A 81 30.53 14.07 -2.57
CA VAL A 81 31.42 13.86 -1.43
C VAL A 81 32.82 13.52 -1.91
N THR A 82 33.82 14.06 -1.24
CA THR A 82 35.23 13.73 -1.52
C THR A 82 35.88 13.16 -0.27
N LYS A 83 36.60 12.04 -0.45
CA LYS A 83 37.41 11.37 0.56
C LYS A 83 38.85 11.28 0.08
N ALA A 84 39.78 11.87 0.80
CA ALA A 84 41.20 11.68 0.65
C ALA A 84 41.56 10.34 1.29
N ARG A 85 41.80 9.31 0.46
CA ARG A 85 42.38 8.07 0.98
C ARG A 85 43.91 8.15 0.87
N PRO A 86 44.65 7.82 1.93
CA PRO A 86 46.06 7.50 1.77
C PRO A 86 46.15 6.33 0.80
N VAL A 87 47.05 6.43 -0.18
CA VAL A 87 47.40 5.27 -1.00
C VAL A 87 48.03 4.26 -0.05
N SER A 88 47.25 3.30 0.44
CA SER A 88 47.80 2.14 1.12
C SER A 88 48.72 1.48 0.11
N SER A 89 50.01 1.45 0.43
CA SER A 89 51.00 0.69 -0.30
C SER A 89 50.44 -0.70 -0.57
N GLY A 90 50.11 -0.99 -1.84
CA GLY A 90 49.65 -2.31 -2.21
C GLY A 90 50.73 -3.36 -1.90
N PRO A 91 50.39 -4.66 -1.90
CA PRO A 91 51.35 -5.75 -1.68
C PRO A 91 52.51 -5.83 -2.70
N TRP A 92 52.57 -4.89 -3.64
CA TRP A 92 53.56 -4.74 -4.71
C TRP A 92 54.64 -3.69 -4.37
N GLN A 93 55.00 -3.52 -3.10
CA GLN A 93 56.32 -2.97 -2.79
C GLN A 93 57.32 -4.10 -3.07
N PRO A 94 58.22 -3.99 -4.06
CA PRO A 94 59.27 -4.99 -4.24
C PRO A 94 60.14 -4.94 -2.98
N ARG A 95 59.96 -5.91 -2.08
CA ARG A 95 61.03 -6.19 -1.11
C ARG A 95 62.21 -6.68 -1.92
N GLY A 96 63.40 -6.19 -1.59
CA GLY A 96 64.62 -6.19 -2.41
C GLY A 96 65.23 -7.56 -2.72
N ASP A 97 64.41 -8.61 -2.82
CA ASP A 97 64.85 -10.00 -2.81
C ASP A 97 64.60 -10.67 -4.19
N HIS A 98 64.15 -9.91 -5.19
CA HIS A 98 63.85 -10.42 -6.53
C HIS A 98 64.97 -10.10 -7.53
N PRO A 99 65.38 -11.05 -8.41
CA PRO A 99 66.43 -10.85 -9.40
C PRO A 99 66.11 -9.79 -10.47
N PHE A 100 64.85 -9.33 -10.54
CA PHE A 100 64.40 -8.21 -11.38
C PHE A 100 64.18 -6.92 -10.58
N GLY A 101 64.43 -6.93 -9.25
CA GLY A 101 64.11 -5.85 -8.32
C GLY A 101 64.82 -4.53 -8.65
N GLU A 102 66.11 -4.57 -8.96
CA GLU A 102 66.87 -3.35 -9.33
C GLU A 102 66.41 -2.72 -10.65
N PHE A 103 66.00 -3.54 -11.62
CA PHE A 103 65.43 -3.08 -12.88
C PHE A 103 64.09 -2.36 -12.64
N PHE A 104 63.21 -2.98 -11.84
CA PHE A 104 61.93 -2.37 -11.46
C PHE A 104 62.14 -1.10 -10.62
N GLU A 105 63.08 -1.09 -9.68
CA GLU A 105 63.37 0.08 -8.83
C GLU A 105 63.80 1.29 -9.65
N ARG A 106 64.70 1.12 -10.64
CA ARG A 106 65.10 2.21 -11.56
C ARG A 106 63.92 2.68 -12.41
N PHE A 107 63.18 1.73 -13.00
CA PHE A 107 62.02 2.02 -13.84
C PHE A 107 60.89 2.78 -13.08
N PHE A 108 60.61 2.41 -11.83
CA PHE A 108 59.60 3.07 -11.00
C PHE A 108 60.11 4.38 -10.38
N LYS A 109 61.41 4.56 -10.18
CA LYS A 109 62.04 5.80 -9.69
C LYS A 109 62.04 6.91 -10.75
N GLU A 110 62.02 6.55 -12.02
CA GLU A 110 61.91 7.45 -13.17
C GLU A 110 60.45 7.78 -13.55
N MET A 111 59.46 7.10 -12.97
CA MET A 111 58.06 7.50 -13.14
C MET A 111 57.73 8.73 -12.30
N PRO A 112 56.91 9.67 -12.82
CA PRO A 112 56.36 10.76 -12.02
C PRO A 112 55.68 10.16 -10.79
N GLN A 113 56.10 10.59 -9.59
CA GLN A 113 55.50 10.09 -8.35
C GLN A 113 53.98 10.29 -8.42
N ARG A 114 53.23 9.18 -8.37
CA ARG A 114 51.77 9.27 -8.25
C ARG A 114 51.47 10.03 -6.96
N PRO A 115 50.58 11.04 -6.99
CA PRO A 115 50.26 11.80 -5.79
C PRO A 115 49.89 10.84 -4.64
N PRO A 116 50.44 11.05 -3.43
CA PRO A 116 50.34 10.10 -2.30
C PRO A 116 48.91 9.91 -1.79
N HIS A 117 47.97 10.71 -2.27
CA HIS A 117 46.56 10.63 -1.97
C HIS A 117 45.76 10.55 -3.26
N PHE A 118 44.94 9.51 -3.40
CA PHE A 118 43.88 9.50 -4.40
C PHE A 118 42.59 10.01 -3.76
N ARG A 119 41.93 10.94 -4.45
CA ARG A 119 40.62 11.45 -4.04
C ARG A 119 39.56 10.50 -4.54
N GLN A 120 38.95 9.76 -3.63
CA GLN A 120 37.73 9.02 -3.94
C GLN A 120 36.55 10.01 -3.91
N GLN A 121 35.77 10.02 -4.97
CA GLN A 121 34.54 10.80 -5.06
C GLN A 121 33.33 9.87 -4.88
N GLY A 122 32.30 10.37 -4.22
CA GLY A 122 30.98 9.75 -4.12
C GLY A 122 29.90 10.74 -4.52
N SER A 123 28.73 10.21 -4.89
CA SER A 123 27.55 11.00 -5.23
C SER A 123 26.34 10.42 -4.52
N GLY A 124 25.40 11.28 -4.14
CA GLY A 124 24.10 10.91 -3.59
C GLY A 124 23.06 11.99 -3.89
N SER A 125 21.87 11.84 -3.35
CA SER A 125 20.81 12.83 -3.50
C SER A 125 20.40 13.42 -2.15
N GLY A 126 19.83 14.62 -2.19
CA GLY A 126 19.20 15.24 -1.04
C GLY A 126 17.96 16.01 -1.43
N VAL A 127 17.23 16.47 -0.43
CA VAL A 127 16.02 17.28 -0.61
C VAL A 127 16.13 18.53 0.25
N ILE A 128 15.89 19.70 -0.35
CA ILE A 128 15.79 20.98 0.36
C ILE A 128 14.49 20.99 1.17
N ILE A 129 14.58 21.21 2.48
CA ILE A 129 13.44 21.18 3.40
C ILE A 129 13.05 22.56 3.94
N SER A 130 13.91 23.57 3.76
CA SER A 130 13.64 24.95 4.18
C SER A 130 14.24 25.94 3.18
N PRO A 131 13.59 27.10 2.93
CA PRO A 131 14.17 28.20 2.14
C PRO A 131 15.50 28.71 2.72
N ASP A 132 15.79 28.46 3.99
CA ASP A 132 17.07 28.85 4.60
C ASP A 132 18.25 27.97 4.13
N GLY A 133 18.02 26.97 3.26
CA GLY A 133 19.09 26.12 2.72
C GLY A 133 19.39 24.87 3.56
N PHE A 134 18.42 24.39 4.35
CA PHE A 134 18.53 23.09 5.01
C PHE A 134 18.18 21.96 4.05
N ILE A 135 18.99 20.91 4.06
CA ILE A 135 18.87 19.76 3.16
C ILE A 135 18.92 18.47 3.98
N VAL A 136 18.05 17.52 3.66
CA VAL A 136 18.07 16.17 4.23
C VAL A 136 18.64 15.18 3.22
N THR A 137 19.48 14.27 3.69
CA THR A 137 20.05 13.16 2.92
C THR A 137 20.26 11.94 3.81
N ASN A 138 20.82 10.88 3.25
CA ASN A 138 21.24 9.72 4.00
C ASN A 138 22.56 9.95 4.72
N HIS A 139 22.70 9.39 5.93
CA HIS A 139 23.95 9.45 6.68
C HIS A 139 25.10 8.79 5.92
N HIS A 140 24.88 7.62 5.33
CA HIS A 140 25.92 6.88 4.62
C HIS A 140 26.48 7.61 3.40
N VAL A 141 25.73 8.55 2.80
CA VAL A 141 26.19 9.37 1.68
C VAL A 141 27.34 10.28 2.12
N ILE A 142 27.22 10.86 3.31
CA ILE A 142 28.17 11.84 3.85
C ILE A 142 29.12 11.27 4.90
N ASP A 143 28.97 9.99 5.24
CA ASP A 143 29.81 9.34 6.24
C ASP A 143 31.26 9.26 5.77
N GLY A 144 32.22 9.61 6.64
CA GLY A 144 33.65 9.67 6.35
C GLY A 144 34.04 10.58 5.18
N ALA A 145 33.17 11.51 4.75
CA ALA A 145 33.49 12.52 3.74
C ALA A 145 34.34 13.65 4.35
N ASP A 146 35.43 14.03 3.66
CA ASP A 146 36.24 15.19 4.05
C ASP A 146 35.57 16.49 3.62
N THR A 147 35.00 16.49 2.41
CA THR A 147 34.21 17.61 1.89
C THR A 147 32.89 17.13 1.34
N VAL A 148 31.85 17.95 1.54
CA VAL A 148 30.50 17.75 1.03
C VAL A 148 30.10 18.99 0.26
N ALA A 149 29.75 18.80 -1.01
CA ALA A 149 29.23 19.84 -1.88
C ALA A 149 27.81 19.46 -2.33
N VAL A 150 26.95 20.45 -2.47
CA VAL A 150 25.58 20.31 -2.96
C VAL A 150 25.48 21.03 -4.29
N ILE A 151 24.94 20.35 -5.29
CA ILE A 151 24.70 20.87 -6.63
C ILE A 151 23.18 21.00 -6.81
N LEU A 152 22.71 22.24 -7.00
CA LEU A 152 21.30 22.55 -7.21
C LEU A 152 20.88 22.23 -8.66
N ALA A 153 19.56 22.31 -8.93
CA ALA A 153 19.00 22.05 -10.25
C ALA A 153 19.49 23.01 -11.35
N ASP A 154 19.95 24.21 -10.97
CA ASP A 154 20.56 25.21 -11.86
C ASP A 154 22.08 25.00 -12.05
N GLN A 155 22.61 23.86 -11.59
CA GLN A 155 24.02 23.47 -11.64
C GLN A 155 24.96 24.31 -10.76
N GLN A 156 24.43 25.14 -9.85
CA GLN A 156 25.27 25.84 -8.88
C GLN A 156 25.75 24.89 -7.78
N GLU A 157 27.06 24.90 -7.51
CA GLU A 157 27.72 24.08 -6.48
C GLU A 157 28.00 24.92 -5.23
N TYR A 158 27.54 24.44 -4.07
CA TYR A 158 27.73 25.07 -2.77
C TYR A 158 28.43 24.09 -1.82
N GLU A 159 29.40 24.59 -1.06
CA GLU A 159 29.95 23.83 0.06
C GLU A 159 28.89 23.71 1.17
N ALA A 160 28.68 22.50 1.67
CA ALA A 160 27.66 22.22 2.66
C ALA A 160 28.28 21.88 4.01
N LYS A 161 27.71 22.45 5.07
CA LYS A 161 28.05 22.11 6.46
C LYS A 161 27.13 21.02 6.96
N VAL A 162 27.70 20.03 7.65
CA VAL A 162 26.87 19.01 8.32
C VAL A 162 26.37 19.57 9.64
N VAL A 163 25.05 19.72 9.75
CA VAL A 163 24.36 20.23 10.94
C VAL A 163 24.13 19.10 11.95
N GLY A 164 23.75 17.92 11.45
CA GLY A 164 23.44 16.77 12.29
C GLY A 164 23.49 15.45 11.51
N ARG A 165 23.70 14.35 12.23
CA ARG A 165 23.73 12.99 11.70
C ARG A 165 23.01 12.05 12.67
N ASP A 166 22.23 11.14 12.13
CA ASP A 166 21.64 10.01 12.85
C ASP A 166 21.98 8.69 12.13
N PRO A 167 23.02 7.97 12.58
CA PRO A 167 23.39 6.68 12.00
C PRO A 167 22.32 5.59 12.18
N LYS A 168 21.43 5.69 13.17
CA LYS A 168 20.43 4.64 13.46
C LYS A 168 19.32 4.61 12.40
N THR A 169 18.91 5.79 11.94
CA THR A 169 17.89 5.93 10.89
C THR A 169 18.49 6.24 9.52
N ASP A 170 19.83 6.26 9.42
CA ASP A 170 20.57 6.63 8.23
C ASP A 170 20.18 8.02 7.68
N LEU A 171 20.08 9.03 8.55
CA LEU A 171 19.72 10.40 8.16
C LEU A 171 20.84 11.40 8.46
N ALA A 172 20.94 12.43 7.63
CA ALA A 172 21.80 13.58 7.89
C ALA A 172 21.13 14.87 7.44
N VAL A 173 21.44 15.96 8.16
CA VAL A 173 21.00 17.32 7.84
C VAL A 173 22.22 18.14 7.46
N LEU A 174 22.14 18.77 6.30
CA LEU A 174 23.14 19.67 5.75
C LEU A 174 22.59 21.10 5.70
N LYS A 175 23.48 22.09 5.73
CA LYS A 175 23.18 23.51 5.53
C LYS A 175 24.10 24.08 4.46
N ILE A 176 23.50 24.75 3.49
CA ILE A 176 24.20 25.58 2.51
C ILE A 176 23.89 27.06 2.77
N GLU A 177 24.82 27.94 2.43
CA GLU A 177 24.60 29.38 2.43
C GLU A 177 24.36 29.84 0.99
N THR A 178 23.13 30.23 0.68
CA THR A 178 22.77 30.84 -0.60
C THR A 178 22.96 32.35 -0.49
N LYS A 179 23.55 32.97 -1.51
CA LYS A 179 23.86 34.40 -1.54
C LYS A 179 22.64 35.24 -1.93
#